data_AF-G3XRY4-F1
#
_entry.id   AF-G3XRY4-F1
#
_cell.length_a   1.000
_cell.length_b   1.000
_cell.length_c   1.000
_cell.angle_alpha   90.00
_cell.angle_beta   90.00
_cell.angle_gamma   90.00
#
_symmetry.space_group_name_H-M   'P 1'
#
loop_
_entity.id
_entity.type
_entity.pdbx_description
1 polymer ?
#
loop_
_entity_poly.entity_id
_entity_poly.type
_entity_poly.pdbx_seq_one_letter_code
_entity_poly.pdbx_strand_id
1 'polypeptide(L)' 'NLSVASRVHIMEPQWNPSVESQAIGRALRWGQGKKIYVIRYVMEGTVEKVRLQSSSYQ' A
#
# COMPACT_ATOMS: atom_id res chain seq x y z
N ASN A 1 -2.54 5.52 -16.05
CA ASN A 1 -3.94 5.08 -15.91
C ASN A 1 -3.90 3.55 -15.85
N LEU A 2 -3.99 2.95 -14.65
CA LEU A 2 -3.78 1.51 -14.40
C LEU A 2 -5.09 0.82 -13.97
N SER A 3 -6.23 1.21 -14.54
CA SER A 3 -7.58 0.76 -14.18
C SER A 3 -7.89 -0.74 -14.41
N VAL A 4 -6.87 -1.56 -14.70
CA VAL A 4 -6.95 -3.03 -14.80
C VAL A 4 -6.15 -3.70 -13.67
N ALA A 5 -5.28 -2.95 -12.99
CA ALA A 5 -4.43 -3.47 -11.93
C ALA A 5 -5.29 -3.89 -10.74
N SER A 6 -5.26 -5.20 -10.44
CA SER A 6 -6.00 -5.80 -9.33
C SER A 6 -5.10 -6.14 -8.15
N ARG A 7 -3.78 -5.90 -8.28
CA ARG A 7 -2.77 -6.17 -7.26
C ARG A 7 -1.77 -5.03 -7.20
N VAL A 8 -1.45 -4.56 -6.00
CA VAL A 8 -0.44 -3.53 -5.72
C VAL A 8 0.58 -4.15 -4.76
N HIS A 9 1.84 -4.17 -5.19
CA HIS A 9 2.97 -4.66 -4.41
C HIS A 9 3.78 -3.47 -3.92
N ILE A 10 3.81 -3.23 -2.60
CA ILE A 10 4.61 -2.19 -1.96
C ILE A 10 5.86 -2.88 -1.42
N MET A 11 6.98 -2.70 -2.12
CA MET A 11 8.25 -3.35 -1.78
C MET A 11 8.98 -2.65 -0.63
N GLU A 12 8.84 -1.33 -0.54
CA GLU A 12 9.49 -0.51 0.48
C GLU A 12 8.47 0.48 1.06
N PRO A 13 8.32 0.54 2.40
CA PRO A 13 7.39 1.46 3.02
C PRO A 13 7.86 2.91 2.94
N GLN A 14 6.94 3.82 2.62
CA GLN A 14 7.25 5.24 2.56
C GLN A 14 7.17 5.89 3.95
N TRP A 15 8.01 6.91 4.17
CA TRP A 15 8.03 7.69 5.40
C TRP A 15 6.71 8.44 5.65
N ASN A 16 6.01 8.80 4.57
CA ASN A 16 4.71 9.44 4.61
C ASN A 16 3.63 8.47 4.11
N PRO A 17 2.73 7.99 4.98
CA PRO A 17 1.64 7.08 4.61
C PRO A 17 0.73 7.63 3.49
N SER A 18 0.59 8.95 3.40
CA SER A 18 -0.22 9.61 2.37
C SER A 18 0.28 9.34 0.96
N VAL A 19 1.60 9.14 0.79
CA VAL A 19 2.20 8.84 -0.52
C VAL A 19 1.77 7.46 -1.00
N GLU A 20 1.71 6.47 -0.11
CA GLU A 20 1.21 5.15 -0.44
C GLU A 20 -0.29 5.16 -0.71
N SER A 21 -1.08 5.88 0.10
CA SER A 21 -2.51 6.03 -0.14
C SER A 21 -2.81 6.64 -1.50
N GLN A 22 -2.02 7.65 -1.93
CA GLN A 22 -2.13 8.21 -3.28
C GLN A 22 -1.77 7.19 -4.35
N ALA A 23 -0.70 6.42 -4.17
CA ALA A 23 -0.28 5.38 -5.10
C ALA A 23 -1.34 4.27 -5.25
N ILE A 24 -1.90 3.79 -4.13
CA ILE A 24 -2.99 2.81 -4.10
C ILE A 24 -4.25 3.43 -4.75
N GLY A 25 -4.54 4.70 -4.51
CA GLY A 25 -5.62 5.45 -5.14
C GLY A 25 -5.58 5.45 -6.68
N ARG A 26 -4.41 5.25 -7.30
CA ARG A 26 -4.30 5.10 -8.76
C ARG A 26 -4.82 3.75 -9.27
N ALA A 27 -4.82 2.73 -8.41
CA ALA A 27 -5.38 1.40 -8.69
C ALA A 27 -6.84 1.28 -8.20
N LEU A 28 -7.18 1.92 -7.08
CA LEU A 28 -8.55 2.05 -6.57
C LEU A 28 -9.32 3.11 -7.35
N ARG A 29 -9.75 2.79 -8.57
CA ARG A 29 -10.63 3.67 -9.34
C ARG A 29 -12.08 3.23 -9.21
N TRP A 30 -12.97 4.19 -8.94
CA TRP A 30 -14.42 3.95 -8.90
C TRP A 30 -14.89 3.33 -10.22
N GLY A 31 -15.58 2.19 -10.15
CA GLY A 31 -16.08 1.44 -11.32
C GLY A 31 -15.28 0.18 -11.67
N GLN A 32 -14.18 -0.11 -10.97
CA GLN A 32 -13.45 -1.36 -11.15
C GLN A 32 -14.16 -2.50 -10.39
N GLY A 33 -14.82 -3.42 -11.11
CA GLY A 33 -15.57 -4.54 -10.52
C GLY A 33 -14.73 -5.69 -9.96
N LYS A 34 -13.40 -5.53 -9.92
CA LYS A 34 -12.45 -6.56 -9.43
C LYS A 34 -11.96 -6.18 -8.04
N LYS A 35 -11.89 -7.16 -7.14
CA LYS A 35 -11.24 -6.98 -5.83
C LYS A 35 -9.77 -6.61 -6.04
N ILE A 36 -9.33 -5.54 -5.37
CA ILE A 36 -7.94 -5.08 -5.39
C ILE A 36 -7.24 -5.58 -4.13
N TYR A 37 -6.07 -6.17 -4.30
CA TYR A 37 -5.22 -6.64 -3.21
C TYR A 37 -4.00 -5.75 -3.08
N VAL A 38 -3.73 -5.25 -1.87
CA VAL A 38 -2.51 -4.50 -1.56
C VAL A 38 -1.63 -5.38 -0.68
N ILE A 39 -0.43 -5.69 -1.15
CA ILE A 39 0.55 -6.52 -0.46
C ILE A 39 1.72 -5.63 -0.09
N ARG A 40 2.02 -5.54 1.21
CA ARG A 40 3.21 -4.86 1.74
C ARG A 40 4.25 -5.90 2.12
N TYR A 41 5.46 -5.71 1.61
CA TYR A 41 6.63 -6.43 2.06
C TYR A 41 7.31 -5.64 3.16
N VAL A 42 7.75 -6.32 4.22
CA VAL A 42 8.37 -5.72 5.40
C VAL A 42 9.48 -6.63 5.84
N MET A 43 10.68 -6.08 6.00
CA MET A 43 11.81 -6.87 6.51
C MET A 43 11.75 -6.93 8.03
N GLU A 44 11.71 -8.16 8.57
CA GLU A 44 11.70 -8.38 10.01
C GLU A 44 13.04 -8.00 10.66
N GLY A 45 12.97 -7.44 11.87
CA GLY A 45 14.17 -6.98 12.60
C GLY A 45 14.76 -5.66 12.09
N THR A 46 14.11 -4.99 11.13
CA THR A 46 14.55 -3.69 10.59
C THR A 46 13.68 -2.55 11.08
N VAL A 47 14.14 -1.31 10.85
CA VAL A 47 13.42 -0.07 11.17
C VAL A 47 12.04 0.04 10.50
N GLU A 48 11.80 -0.73 9.43
CA GLU A 48 10.53 -0.78 8.71
C GLU A 48 9.40 -1.35 9.57
N LYS A 49 9.69 -2.38 10.39
CA LYS A 49 8.71 -3.07 11.24
C LYS A 49 8.16 -2.16 12.33
N VAL A 50 9.03 -1.38 12.98
CA VAL A 50 8.66 -0.45 14.05
C VAL A 50 7.65 0.59 13.53
N ARG A 51 7.87 1.10 12.31
CA ARG A 51 7.03 2.15 11.73
C ARG A 51 5.65 1.65 11.30
N LEU A 52 5.56 0.47 10.69
CA LEU A 52 4.27 -0.07 10.25
C LEU A 52 3.34 -0.39 11.41
N GLN A 53 3.89 -0.81 12.55
CA GLN A 53 3.10 -1.08 13.74
C GLN A 53 2.47 0.21 14.30
N SER A 54 3.17 1.34 14.26
CA SER A 54 2.63 2.64 14.72
C SER A 54 1.47 3.15 13.86
N SER A 55 1.45 2.86 12.55
CA SER A 55 0.40 3.31 11.63
C SER A 55 -0.89 2.49 11.71
N SER A 56 -0.88 1.33 12.38
CA SER A 56 -2.05 0.44 12.53
C SER A 56 -2.93 0.78 13.73
N TYR A 57 -2.50 1.75 14.57
CA TYR A 57 -3.19 2.21 15.77
C TYR A 57 -3.90 3.58 15.59
N GLN A 58 -4.02 4.08 14.35
CA GLN A 58 -4.82 5.25 14.00
C GLN A 58 -5.89 4.86 12.99
#